data_AF-A0A972VEA0-F1
#
_entry.id   AF-A0A972VEA0-F1
#
_cell.length_a   1.000
_cell.length_b   1.000
_cell.length_c   1.000
_cell.angle_alpha   90.00
_cell.angle_beta   90.00
_cell.angle_gamma   90.00
#
_symmetry.space_group_name_H-M   'P 1'
#
loop_
_entity.id
_entity.type
_entity.pdbx_description
1 polymer ?
#
loop_
_entity_poly.entity_id
_entity_poly.type
_entity_poly.pdbx_seq_one_letter_code
_entity_poly.pdbx_strand_id
1 'polypeptide(L)'
;VVLGPGDGTGSLEWFEWDGEKWISHELLDFVDHGHSLSLADFDEDGLCDIFTAEMRLNGGNAEAKAWVFFNNGSGSFEKRIIAEGFGWHESKPADLDGDGDIDLLEKPYNWEAPRLDVWLNQAR
;
A
#
# COMPACT_ATOMS: atom_id res chain seq x y z
N VAL A 1 13.53 -5.32 1.27
CA VAL A 1 13.17 -4.52 0.06
C VAL A 1 11.79 -4.96 -0.37
N VAL A 2 10.92 -4.09 -0.87
CA VAL A 2 9.59 -4.48 -1.38
C VAL A 2 9.49 -4.05 -2.83
N LEU A 3 9.00 -4.93 -3.70
CA LEU A 3 8.81 -4.67 -5.12
C LEU A 3 7.38 -5.02 -5.53
N GLY A 4 6.79 -4.18 -6.38
CA GLY A 4 5.48 -4.40 -7.00
C GLY A 4 5.56 -4.22 -8.52
N PRO A 5 4.46 -4.51 -9.23
CA PRO A 5 4.46 -4.64 -10.70
C PRO A 5 4.47 -3.31 -11.47
N GLY A 6 4.20 -2.17 -10.84
CA GLY A 6 4.17 -0.86 -11.52
C GLY A 6 3.03 -0.76 -12.53
N ASP A 7 3.34 -0.54 -13.82
CA ASP A 7 2.36 -0.41 -14.93
C ASP A 7 1.71 -1.74 -15.38
N GLY A 8 1.98 -2.85 -14.69
CA GLY A 8 1.43 -4.16 -15.03
C GLY A 8 0.62 -4.78 -13.90
N THR A 9 0.14 -5.99 -14.15
CA THR A 9 -0.45 -6.87 -13.14
C THR A 9 0.59 -7.94 -12.78
N GLY A 10 0.92 -8.08 -11.49
CA GLY A 10 1.91 -9.04 -11.02
C GLY A 10 2.04 -9.06 -9.50
N SER A 11 2.84 -9.97 -8.96
CA SER A 11 2.97 -10.18 -7.53
C SER A 11 3.52 -8.95 -6.79
N LEU A 12 3.11 -8.82 -5.53
CA LEU A 12 3.81 -7.98 -4.56
C LEU A 12 4.71 -8.87 -3.71
N GLU A 13 6.00 -8.59 -3.70
CA GLU A 13 6.98 -9.40 -2.99
C GLU A 13 7.86 -8.53 -2.09
N TRP A 14 8.19 -9.06 -0.91
CA TRP A 14 9.28 -8.53 -0.11
C TRP A 14 10.49 -9.46 -0.17
N PHE A 15 11.66 -8.86 -0.12
CA PHE A 15 12.96 -9.49 -0.28
C PHE A 15 13.79 -9.27 0.97
N GLU A 16 14.24 -10.37 1.54
CA GLU A 16 15.13 -10.47 2.68
C GLU A 16 16.55 -10.80 2.23
N TRP A 17 17.56 -10.13 2.77
CA TRP A 17 18.96 -10.52 2.56
C TRP A 17 19.38 -11.48 3.69
N ASP A 18 19.66 -12.74 3.36
CA ASP A 18 20.03 -13.76 4.35
C ASP A 18 21.53 -13.77 4.72
N GLY A 19 22.32 -12.88 4.10
CA GLY A 19 23.78 -12.85 4.21
C GLY A 19 24.50 -13.29 2.93
N GLU A 20 23.84 -14.03 2.05
CA GLU A 20 24.41 -14.58 0.81
C GLU A 20 23.57 -14.30 -0.44
N LYS A 21 22.25 -14.27 -0.29
CA LYS A 21 21.29 -14.05 -1.37
C LYS A 21 20.04 -13.31 -0.89
N TRP A 22 19.30 -12.80 -1.86
CA TRP A 22 17.95 -12.29 -1.63
C TRP A 22 16.95 -13.45 -1.64
N ILE A 23 16.17 -13.58 -0.58
CA ILE A 23 15.04 -14.49 -0.46
C ILE A 23 13.77 -13.69 -0.71
N SER A 24 12.96 -14.12 -1.70
CA SER A 24 11.66 -13.51 -1.95
C SER A 24 10.58 -14.18 -1.11
N HIS A 25 9.62 -13.36 -0.70
CA HIS A 25 8.46 -13.73 0.09
C HIS A 25 7.25 -13.01 -0.50
N GLU A 26 6.26 -13.78 -0.94
CA GLU A 26 5.04 -13.25 -1.58
C GLU A 26 4.09 -12.63 -0.53
N LEU A 27 3.61 -11.42 -0.80
CA LEU A 27 2.59 -10.73 -0.01
C LEU A 27 1.21 -10.82 -0.67
N LEU A 28 1.20 -10.71 -2.02
CA LEU A 28 0.02 -10.86 -2.87
C LEU A 28 0.40 -11.55 -4.18
N ASP A 29 -0.45 -12.49 -4.60
CA ASP A 29 -0.38 -13.15 -5.89
C ASP A 29 -0.40 -12.14 -7.05
N PHE A 30 -1.17 -11.06 -6.92
CA PHE A 30 -1.15 -9.94 -7.86
C PHE A 30 -1.59 -8.61 -7.24
N VAL A 31 -1.13 -7.52 -7.86
CA VAL A 31 -1.61 -6.15 -7.72
C VAL A 31 -1.82 -5.61 -9.14
N ASP A 32 -3.00 -5.06 -9.44
CA ASP A 32 -3.28 -4.46 -10.74
C ASP A 32 -2.81 -2.99 -10.82
N HIS A 33 -1.78 -2.73 -11.62
CA HIS A 33 -1.17 -1.41 -11.80
C HIS A 33 -0.74 -0.75 -10.47
N GLY A 34 0.02 -1.48 -9.64
CA GLY A 34 0.44 -1.08 -8.30
C GLY A 34 1.43 0.09 -8.24
N HIS A 35 0.94 1.33 -8.42
CA HIS A 35 1.72 2.58 -8.44
C HIS A 35 1.79 3.31 -7.09
N SER A 36 1.15 2.76 -6.06
CA SER A 36 1.32 3.24 -4.70
C SER A 36 2.03 2.15 -3.91
N LEU A 37 3.22 2.44 -3.42
CA LEU A 37 3.98 1.57 -2.52
C LEU A 37 4.74 2.46 -1.53
N SER A 38 4.50 2.26 -0.25
CA SER A 38 5.22 2.98 0.80
C SER A 38 5.40 2.13 2.05
N LEU A 39 6.34 2.58 2.87
CA LEU A 39 6.71 1.98 4.13
C LEU A 39 6.50 3.02 5.22
N ALA A 40 5.70 2.70 6.24
CA ALA A 40 5.41 3.54 7.40
C ALA A 40 4.96 2.66 8.58
N ASP A 41 4.97 3.18 9.79
CA ASP A 41 4.43 2.52 10.98
C ASP A 41 2.98 3.01 11.16
N PHE A 42 2.00 2.23 10.70
CA PHE A 42 0.59 2.65 10.66
C PHE A 42 -0.17 2.32 11.95
N ASP A 43 0.36 1.46 12.82
CA ASP A 43 -0.24 1.11 14.11
C ASP A 43 0.60 1.51 15.33
N GLU A 44 1.65 2.30 15.12
CA GLU A 44 2.54 2.89 16.12
C GLU A 44 3.26 1.86 17.02
N ASP A 45 3.48 0.65 16.52
CA ASP A 45 4.15 -0.40 17.28
C ASP A 45 5.70 -0.35 17.19
N GLY A 46 6.22 0.59 16.39
CA GLY A 46 7.64 0.80 16.13
C GLY A 46 8.21 -0.08 15.01
N LEU A 47 7.38 -0.89 14.35
CA LEU A 47 7.74 -1.72 13.21
C LEU A 47 7.25 -1.08 11.92
N CYS A 48 8.02 -1.28 10.86
CA CYS A 48 7.66 -0.73 9.56
C CYS A 48 6.70 -1.68 8.83
N ASP A 49 5.55 -1.14 8.46
CA ASP A 49 4.51 -1.79 7.67
C ASP A 49 4.65 -1.47 6.18
N ILE A 50 3.81 -2.12 5.37
CA ILE A 50 3.79 -1.94 3.92
C ILE A 50 2.39 -1.50 3.48
N PHE A 51 2.31 -0.37 2.79
CA PHE A 51 1.12 0.06 2.07
C PHE A 51 1.30 -0.17 0.57
N THR A 52 0.29 -0.75 -0.08
CA THR A 52 0.20 -0.81 -1.54
C THR A 52 -1.23 -0.62 -2.01
N ALA A 53 -1.42 -0.13 -3.23
CA ALA A 53 -2.76 0.01 -3.78
C ALA A 53 -2.80 -0.07 -5.31
N GLU A 54 -3.95 -0.51 -5.82
CA GLU A 54 -4.23 -0.65 -7.24
C GLU A 54 -4.70 0.66 -7.85
N MET A 55 -4.28 0.86 -9.10
CA MET A 55 -4.74 1.99 -9.90
C MET A 55 -6.05 1.64 -10.62
N ARG A 56 -6.87 2.66 -10.83
CA ARG A 56 -8.00 2.62 -11.77
C ARG A 56 -7.69 3.47 -12.99
N LEU A 57 -7.59 2.84 -14.16
CA LEU A 57 -7.36 3.51 -15.44
C LEU A 57 -8.65 3.56 -16.26
N ASN A 58 -9.11 4.77 -16.62
CA ASN A 58 -10.29 4.99 -17.47
C ASN A 58 -11.57 4.26 -16.98
N GLY A 59 -11.74 4.13 -15.66
CA GLY A 59 -12.88 3.42 -15.06
C GLY A 59 -12.71 1.90 -14.94
N GLY A 60 -11.61 1.34 -15.44
CA GLY A 60 -11.21 -0.05 -15.20
C GLY A 60 -10.93 -0.34 -13.72
N ASN A 61 -10.73 -1.64 -13.42
CA ASN A 61 -10.54 -2.18 -12.07
C ASN A 61 -11.54 -1.61 -11.05
N ALA A 62 -12.84 -1.84 -11.27
CA ALA A 62 -13.90 -1.27 -10.44
C ALA A 62 -13.86 -1.75 -8.97
N GLU A 63 -13.18 -2.86 -8.71
CA GLU A 63 -12.98 -3.44 -7.38
C GLU A 63 -11.56 -3.16 -6.86
N ALA A 64 -10.85 -2.17 -7.42
CA ALA A 64 -9.48 -1.83 -7.05
C ALA A 64 -9.31 -1.69 -5.54
N LYS A 65 -8.23 -2.28 -5.01
CA LYS A 65 -8.01 -2.35 -3.57
C LYS A 65 -6.77 -1.59 -3.12
N ALA A 66 -6.83 -1.11 -1.89
CA ALA A 66 -5.68 -0.66 -1.13
C ALA A 66 -5.49 -1.56 0.09
N TRP A 67 -4.25 -1.95 0.35
CA TRP A 67 -3.88 -2.82 1.45
C TRP A 67 -2.82 -2.18 2.35
N VAL A 68 -2.90 -2.53 3.62
CA VAL A 68 -1.79 -2.38 4.57
C VAL A 68 -1.42 -3.77 5.09
N PHE A 69 -0.12 -4.03 5.17
CA PHE A 69 0.48 -5.23 5.73
C PHE A 69 1.20 -4.84 7.01
N PHE A 70 0.56 -5.13 8.15
CA PHE A 70 1.08 -4.80 9.47
C PHE A 70 2.15 -5.81 9.89
N ASN A 71 3.35 -5.33 10.16
CA ASN A 71 4.51 -6.17 10.44
C ASN A 71 4.53 -6.60 11.91
N ASN A 72 4.59 -7.91 12.17
CA ASN A 72 4.64 -8.42 13.54
C ASN A 72 6.08 -8.67 14.07
N GLY A 73 7.10 -8.26 13.32
CA GLY A 73 8.51 -8.33 13.70
C GLY A 73 9.18 -9.68 13.44
N SER A 74 8.45 -10.69 12.97
CA SER A 74 9.00 -12.00 12.62
C SER A 74 9.10 -12.25 11.10
N GLY A 75 9.07 -11.18 10.29
CA GLY A 75 8.95 -11.30 8.84
C GLY A 75 7.59 -11.83 8.39
N SER A 76 6.57 -11.68 9.23
CA SER A 76 5.18 -12.04 8.94
C SER A 76 4.30 -10.81 9.04
N PHE A 77 3.25 -10.77 8.22
CA PHE A 77 2.41 -9.58 8.09
C PHE A 77 0.93 -9.92 8.26
N GLU A 78 0.21 -9.12 9.05
CA GLU A 78 -1.24 -9.11 9.03
C GLU A 78 -1.72 -8.25 7.85
N LYS A 79 -2.37 -8.89 6.87
CA LYS A 79 -2.92 -8.19 5.70
C LYS A 79 -4.31 -7.64 6.01
N ARG A 80 -4.52 -6.34 5.77
CA ARG A 80 -5.85 -5.70 5.79
C ARG A 80 -6.12 -4.96 4.47
N ILE A 81 -7.36 -5.06 4.00
CA ILE A 81 -7.88 -4.18 2.94
C ILE A 81 -8.44 -2.93 3.63
N ILE A 82 -7.95 -1.76 3.27
CA ILE A 82 -8.35 -0.48 3.88
C ILE A 82 -9.31 0.32 2.98
N ALA A 83 -9.35 0.04 1.69
CA ALA A 83 -10.28 0.63 0.74
C ALA A 83 -10.55 -0.30 -0.44
N GLU A 84 -11.77 -0.24 -0.99
CA GLU A 84 -12.18 -0.94 -2.20
C GLU A 84 -12.95 0.00 -3.13
N GLY A 85 -12.68 -0.09 -4.44
CA GLY A 85 -13.35 0.69 -5.47
C GLY A 85 -12.79 2.09 -5.72
N PHE A 86 -11.64 2.43 -5.12
CA PHE A 86 -10.95 3.72 -5.32
C PHE A 86 -9.69 3.52 -6.16
N GLY A 87 -9.27 4.54 -6.91
CA GLY A 87 -8.11 4.46 -7.79
C GLY A 87 -6.89 5.13 -7.18
N TRP A 88 -5.80 4.40 -6.98
CA TRP A 88 -4.63 4.92 -6.29
C TRP A 88 -3.43 5.06 -7.24
N HIS A 89 -2.73 6.18 -7.20
CA HIS A 89 -1.54 6.44 -8.02
C HIS A 89 -0.59 7.43 -7.33
N GLU A 90 0.60 6.96 -6.97
CA GLU A 90 1.61 7.73 -6.23
C GLU A 90 1.12 8.31 -4.89
N SER A 91 0.22 7.59 -4.23
CA SER A 91 -0.35 7.98 -2.93
C SER A 91 0.74 8.10 -1.85
N LYS A 92 0.50 8.94 -0.83
CA LYS A 92 1.52 9.29 0.18
C LYS A 92 1.02 9.10 1.61
N PRO A 93 1.80 8.43 2.48
CA PRO A 93 1.55 8.42 3.90
C PRO A 93 2.09 9.69 4.57
N ALA A 94 1.34 10.23 5.52
CA ALA A 94 1.75 11.33 6.42
C ALA A 94 0.71 11.48 7.54
N ASP A 95 1.11 12.05 8.68
CA ASP A 95 0.15 12.61 9.65
C ASP A 95 -0.44 13.91 9.04
N LEU A 96 -1.70 13.85 8.59
CA LEU A 96 -2.34 14.93 7.82
C LEU A 96 -3.31 15.75 8.68
N ASP A 97 -3.81 15.22 9.78
CA ASP A 97 -4.68 15.95 10.71
C ASP A 97 -4.01 16.37 12.04
N GLY A 98 -2.78 15.90 12.28
CA GLY A 98 -1.94 16.28 13.41
C GLY A 98 -2.20 15.49 14.68
N ASP A 99 -2.83 14.31 14.60
CA ASP A 99 -3.14 13.48 15.76
C ASP A 99 -2.05 12.45 16.12
N GLY A 100 -1.06 12.26 15.23
CA GLY A 100 0.09 11.38 15.42
C GLY A 100 0.01 10.12 14.57
N ASP A 101 -1.19 9.71 14.15
CA ASP A 101 -1.37 8.53 13.31
C ASP A 101 -0.93 8.82 11.87
N ILE A 102 -0.37 7.80 11.20
CA ILE A 102 -0.07 7.94 9.77
C ILE A 102 -1.35 7.75 8.95
N ASP A 103 -1.77 8.84 8.30
CA ASP A 103 -2.87 8.87 7.33
C ASP A 103 -2.39 8.54 5.91
N LEU A 104 -3.33 8.48 4.96
CA LEU A 104 -3.04 8.34 3.53
C LEU A 104 -3.68 9.46 2.69
N LEU A 105 -2.84 10.14 1.90
CA LEU A 105 -3.27 10.98 0.79
C LEU A 105 -3.46 10.12 -0.45
N GLU A 106 -4.72 9.88 -0.83
CA GLU A 106 -5.09 9.19 -2.06
C GLU A 106 -5.14 10.17 -3.23
N LYS A 107 -4.58 9.73 -4.35
CA LYS A 107 -4.62 10.46 -5.61
C LYS A 107 -4.86 9.47 -6.75
N PRO A 108 -5.95 9.58 -7.53
CA PRO A 108 -6.10 8.78 -8.73
C PRO A 108 -5.26 9.32 -9.88
N TYR A 109 -4.94 8.45 -10.85
CA TYR A 109 -4.33 8.87 -12.11
C TYR A 109 -5.33 9.63 -12.98
N ASN A 110 -6.40 8.95 -13.42
CA ASN A 110 -7.45 9.54 -14.24
C ASN A 110 -8.88 9.05 -13.93
N TRP A 111 -9.05 8.11 -13.01
CA TRP A 111 -10.37 7.73 -12.51
C TRP A 111 -10.94 8.87 -11.68
N GLU A 112 -12.11 9.38 -12.10
CA GLU A 112 -12.82 10.49 -11.43
C GLU A 112 -11.97 11.75 -11.15
N ALA A 113 -10.88 11.93 -11.91
CA ALA A 113 -10.01 13.08 -11.75
C ALA A 113 -10.67 14.37 -12.31
N PRO A 114 -10.43 15.55 -11.71
CA PRO A 114 -9.57 15.78 -10.55
C PRO A 114 -10.28 15.41 -9.23
N ARG A 115 -9.62 14.55 -8.45
CA ARG A 115 -10.04 14.09 -7.13
C ARG A 115 -8.79 13.91 -6.26
N LEU A 116 -8.95 14.10 -4.96
CA LEU A 116 -7.93 13.86 -3.94
C LEU A 116 -8.68 13.56 -2.65
N ASP A 117 -8.48 12.37 -2.09
CA ASP A 117 -9.08 11.98 -0.82
C ASP A 117 -8.02 11.90 0.28
N VAL A 118 -8.44 12.20 1.51
CA VAL A 118 -7.64 11.97 2.72
C VAL A 118 -8.31 10.85 3.50
N TRP A 119 -7.54 9.80 3.78
CA TRP A 119 -7.97 8.66 4.57
C TRP A 119 -7.35 8.78 5.94
N LEU A 120 -8.15 9.21 6.90
CA LEU A 120 -7.71 9.38 8.28
C LEU A 120 -7.61 8.02 8.96
N ASN A 121 -6.44 7.74 9.50
CA ASN A 121 -6.25 6.64 10.44
C ASN A 121 -6.76 7.08 11.82
N GLN A 122 -7.25 6.14 12.61
CA GLN A 122 -7.81 6.42 13.93
C GLN A 122 -7.35 5.32 14.90
N ALA A 123 -6.08 4.93 14.78
CA ALA A 123 -5.48 3.93 15.62
C ALA A 123 -5.33 4.53 17.03
N ARG A 124 -5.88 3.85 18.03
CA ARG A 124 -5.75 4.23 19.44
C ARG A 124 -5.68 3.00 20.31
#